data_AF-A0A3B5KL04-F1
#
_entry.id   AF-A0A3B5KL04-F1
#
_cell.length_a   1.000
_cell.length_b   1.000
_cell.length_c   1.000
_cell.angle_alpha   90.00
_cell.angle_beta   90.00
_cell.angle_gamma   90.00
#
_symmetry.space_group_name_H-M   'P 1'
#
loop_
_entity.id
_entity.type
_entity.pdbx_description
1 polymer ?
#
loop_
_entity_poly.entity_id
_entity_poly.type
_entity_poly.pdbx_seq_one_letter_code
_entity_poly.pdbx_strand_id
1 'polypeptide(L)'
;MATFSKYLTAKYSCLAGGGLLLLYLLRHRSQTRKKHRSKDGKKDKTAVDKVFFLRILRILHIMVPRVFCMETAYLLLIASMLVARTYCDVWMIQNGTMIESAIIGRSTKDFKIFLFSFIKFMPVIALVNNFLKLGLNELKLRFRERLTKKLYDQYLQGFTYYKMGNLDNRIANADQLLTQDVEKFCNSVVDLYSNLSKPLLDIFLYIFKLASAIGAQGPAIMMAYLLISGLFLTRLRRPIGKMTVTEQRYEGEYRYVNSRLITNSEEIAFYNGNLREKQTIHSTFKKLADHLHNFIFFRFSMGFVDSIIAKYVATVVGYLVVSRPFLSLSHSRHLHSTHSELLEDYYQSGRMLLRMSQALGRIVLAGREMTRLSGFTARITELMTVLKELNTGKYERTMVSLQEREKTILVPGSGQIINRDNIIKFDHTPLATPNGDLLIRDLTFEVRSGTNVLVCGPNGCGKSSLFRVLGELWPLFGGNLTKPERGKLFYVPQHGIRTMLLHDAVFNLLLTQLTEKETLSMTLPPPYESWCRVFRFQSLSNMFLKDMRLDLTLHLTKWTTLKYSSSEAL
;
A
#
# COMPACT_ATOMS: atom_id res chain seq x y z
N MET A 1 -49.65 -33.82 9.91
CA MET A 1 -49.18 -32.92 8.84
C MET A 1 -49.81 -31.52 8.89
N ALA A 2 -51.11 -31.35 9.19
CA ALA A 2 -51.74 -30.02 9.26
C ALA A 2 -51.51 -29.23 10.58
N THR A 3 -51.24 -29.92 11.70
CA THR A 3 -50.96 -29.28 13.01
C THR A 3 -49.53 -28.77 13.15
N PHE A 4 -48.57 -29.29 12.37
CA PHE A 4 -47.17 -28.84 12.37
C PHE A 4 -46.92 -27.61 11.48
N SER A 5 -47.84 -27.32 10.56
CA SER A 5 -47.76 -26.18 9.63
C SER A 5 -48.10 -24.84 10.30
N LYS A 6 -48.93 -24.82 11.34
CA LYS A 6 -49.30 -23.58 12.06
C LYS A 6 -48.19 -23.01 12.95
N TYR A 7 -47.25 -23.83 13.42
CA TYR A 7 -46.11 -23.39 14.25
C TYR A 7 -44.89 -22.91 13.44
N LEU A 8 -44.87 -23.19 12.14
CA LEU A 8 -43.82 -22.74 11.22
C LEU A 8 -44.19 -21.39 10.58
N THR A 9 -44.71 -20.47 11.40
CA THR A 9 -44.87 -19.07 11.00
C THR A 9 -43.48 -18.43 10.93
N ALA A 10 -43.26 -17.60 9.90
CA ALA A 10 -42.02 -16.93 9.50
C ALA A 10 -41.21 -16.18 10.60
N LYS A 11 -41.66 -16.15 11.85
CA LYS A 11 -40.99 -15.53 13.00
C LYS A 11 -39.78 -16.30 13.53
N TYR A 12 -39.71 -17.63 13.36
CA TYR A 12 -38.63 -18.44 13.96
C TYR A 12 -37.64 -19.04 12.96
N SER A 13 -37.95 -19.11 11.66
CA SER A 13 -37.05 -19.69 10.66
C SER A 13 -35.77 -18.88 10.44
N CYS A 14 -35.84 -17.54 10.57
CA CYS A 14 -34.68 -16.67 10.43
C CYS A 14 -33.74 -16.73 11.66
N LEU A 15 -34.34 -16.83 12.87
CA LEU A 15 -33.61 -17.00 14.13
C LEU A 15 -33.01 -18.41 14.26
N ALA A 16 -33.72 -19.45 13.82
CA ALA A 16 -33.24 -20.83 13.80
C ALA A 16 -32.10 -21.01 12.78
N GLY A 17 -32.22 -20.41 11.58
CA GLY A 17 -31.16 -20.40 10.58
C GLY A 17 -29.90 -19.66 11.06
N GLY A 18 -30.07 -18.51 11.72
CA GLY A 18 -28.98 -17.76 12.34
C GLY A 18 -28.30 -18.51 13.48
N GLY A 19 -29.08 -19.18 14.35
CA GLY A 19 -28.57 -20.00 15.46
C GLY A 19 -27.80 -21.24 14.99
N LEU A 20 -28.29 -21.92 13.95
CA LEU A 20 -27.62 -23.08 13.34
C LEU A 20 -26.31 -22.67 12.65
N LEU A 21 -26.28 -21.52 11.97
CA LEU A 21 -25.05 -20.94 11.41
C LEU A 21 -24.03 -20.57 12.49
N LEU A 22 -24.48 -20.01 13.61
CA LEU A 22 -23.62 -19.63 14.73
C LEU A 22 -23.03 -20.86 15.43
N LEU A 23 -23.82 -21.93 15.59
CA LEU A 23 -23.36 -23.23 16.09
C LEU A 23 -22.40 -23.91 15.11
N TYR A 24 -22.66 -23.85 13.81
CA TYR A 24 -21.76 -24.36 12.78
C TYR A 24 -20.41 -23.61 12.79
N LEU A 25 -20.43 -22.28 12.91
CA LEU A 25 -19.23 -21.43 13.03
C LEU A 25 -18.43 -21.71 14.30
N LEU A 26 -19.09 -21.94 15.44
CA LEU A 26 -18.43 -22.32 16.70
C LEU A 26 -17.75 -23.69 16.58
N ARG A 27 -18.41 -24.67 15.94
CA ARG A 27 -17.86 -26.01 15.72
C ARG A 27 -16.66 -25.99 14.77
N HIS A 28 -16.71 -25.20 13.68
CA HIS A 28 -15.60 -25.03 12.74
C HIS A 28 -14.40 -24.29 13.36
N ARG A 29 -14.64 -23.36 14.30
CA ARG A 29 -13.59 -22.69 15.09
C ARG A 29 -12.81 -23.65 15.99
N SER A 30 -13.48 -24.69 16.52
CA SER A 30 -12.86 -25.69 17.41
C SER A 30 -11.89 -26.60 16.62
N GLN A 31 -12.29 -27.01 15.41
CA GLN A 31 -11.45 -27.87 14.56
C GLN A 31 -10.21 -27.13 14.01
N THR A 32 -10.35 -25.86 13.63
CA THR A 32 -9.22 -25.03 13.18
C THR A 32 -8.23 -24.70 14.31
N ARG A 33 -8.71 -24.55 15.56
CA ARG A 33 -7.85 -24.37 16.74
C ARG A 33 -6.99 -25.59 17.06
N LYS A 34 -7.51 -26.82 16.88
CA LYS A 34 -6.72 -28.05 17.09
C LYS A 34 -5.59 -28.21 16.08
N LYS A 35 -5.77 -27.75 14.83
CA LYS A 35 -4.77 -27.87 13.76
C LYS A 35 -3.64 -26.83 13.83
N HIS A 36 -3.88 -25.66 14.45
CA HIS A 36 -2.91 -24.56 14.53
C HIS A 36 -2.01 -24.56 15.77
N ARG A 37 -2.29 -25.40 16.78
CA ARG A 37 -1.54 -25.39 18.05
C ARG A 37 -0.13 -26.00 17.97
N SER A 38 0.26 -26.56 16.83
CA SER A 38 1.57 -27.23 16.62
C SER A 38 2.61 -26.39 15.87
N LYS A 39 2.28 -25.19 15.37
CA LYS A 39 3.24 -24.31 14.68
C LYS A 39 2.87 -22.84 14.90
N ASP A 40 3.44 -22.21 15.91
CA ASP A 40 3.59 -20.74 15.93
C ASP A 40 4.81 -20.38 16.79
N GLY A 41 5.95 -20.24 16.12
CA GLY A 41 7.08 -19.48 16.65
C GLY A 41 6.72 -17.99 16.71
N LYS A 42 7.27 -17.28 17.70
CA LYS A 42 7.10 -15.84 17.93
C LYS A 42 7.28 -15.03 16.63
N LYS A 43 6.18 -14.63 15.99
CA LYS A 43 6.14 -13.52 15.05
C LYS A 43 5.18 -12.47 15.58
N ASP A 44 5.67 -11.24 15.56
CA ASP A 44 5.03 -10.06 16.12
C ASP A 44 3.60 -9.94 15.58
N LYS A 45 2.62 -9.92 16.49
CA LYS A 45 1.21 -9.92 16.11
C LYS A 45 0.91 -8.57 15.47
N THR A 46 0.43 -8.57 14.23
CA THR A 46 -0.15 -7.41 13.54
C THR A 46 -1.48 -7.01 14.18
N ALA A 47 -1.42 -6.54 15.41
CA ALA A 47 -2.54 -5.96 16.13
C ALA A 47 -2.44 -4.43 16.13
N VAL A 48 -3.60 -3.78 16.26
CA VAL A 48 -3.69 -2.31 16.44
C VAL A 48 -3.28 -2.00 17.88
N ASP A 49 -1.97 -1.98 18.11
CA ASP A 49 -1.35 -1.76 19.42
C ASP A 49 -0.79 -0.33 19.52
N LYS A 50 -0.34 0.09 20.71
CA LYS A 50 0.34 1.39 20.92
C LYS A 50 1.53 1.59 19.95
N VAL A 51 2.23 0.50 19.64
CA VAL A 51 3.34 0.49 18.67
C VAL A 51 2.87 0.86 17.26
N PHE A 52 1.67 0.42 16.84
CA PHE A 52 1.11 0.79 15.55
C PHE A 52 0.87 2.31 15.45
N PHE A 53 0.33 2.93 16.50
CA PHE A 53 0.11 4.39 16.52
C PHE A 53 1.43 5.18 16.48
N LEU A 54 2.47 4.70 17.15
CA LEU A 54 3.81 5.31 17.05
C LEU A 54 4.40 5.18 15.63
N ARG A 55 4.23 4.01 15.00
CA ARG A 55 4.68 3.77 13.62
C ARG A 55 3.96 4.67 12.62
N ILE A 56 2.63 4.77 12.73
CA ILE A 56 1.85 5.60 11.81
C ILE A 56 2.14 7.09 11.99
N LEU A 57 2.33 7.58 13.23
CA LEU A 57 2.70 8.97 13.49
C LEU A 57 4.06 9.31 12.88
N ARG A 58 5.03 8.39 12.94
CA ARG A 58 6.34 8.56 12.30
C ARG A 58 6.22 8.69 10.78
N ILE A 59 5.38 7.86 10.14
CA ILE A 59 5.14 7.93 8.70
C ILE A 59 4.35 9.20 8.34
N LEU A 60 3.36 9.58 9.16
CA LEU A 60 2.57 10.79 8.95
C LEU A 60 3.43 12.06 9.01
N HIS A 61 4.42 12.10 9.91
CA HIS A 61 5.38 13.20 9.98
C HIS A 61 6.25 13.32 8.71
N ILE A 62 6.40 12.25 7.95
CA ILE A 62 7.08 12.27 6.65
C ILE A 62 6.15 12.82 5.56
N MET A 63 4.89 12.43 5.61
CA MET A 63 3.87 12.87 4.65
C MET A 63 3.49 14.34 4.86
N VAL A 64 3.52 14.81 6.11
CA VAL A 64 3.21 16.18 6.53
C VAL A 64 4.33 16.70 7.45
N PRO A 65 5.43 17.22 6.87
CA PRO A 65 6.62 17.57 7.64
C PRO A 65 6.53 18.92 8.37
N ARG A 66 5.73 19.87 7.87
CA ARG A 66 5.57 21.20 8.50
C ARG A 66 4.09 21.58 8.56
N VAL A 67 3.77 22.44 9.52
CA VAL A 67 2.42 23.01 9.72
C VAL A 67 2.01 23.96 8.57
N PHE A 68 3.00 24.56 7.90
CA PHE A 68 2.81 25.39 6.70
C PHE A 68 3.24 24.64 5.44
N CYS A 69 2.40 23.73 4.99
CA CYS A 69 2.57 22.95 3.77
C CYS A 69 1.26 22.92 2.96
N MET A 70 1.33 22.60 1.67
CA MET A 70 0.12 22.47 0.84
C MET A 70 -0.77 21.32 1.34
N GLU A 71 -0.17 20.27 1.88
CA GLU A 71 -0.85 19.10 2.44
C GLU A 71 -1.66 19.47 3.69
N THR A 72 -1.11 20.32 4.57
CA THR A 72 -1.86 20.85 5.72
C THR A 72 -2.98 21.78 5.28
N ALA A 73 -2.80 22.55 4.21
CA ALA A 73 -3.87 23.37 3.66
C ALA A 73 -5.03 22.51 3.14
N TYR A 74 -4.75 21.41 2.44
CA TYR A 74 -5.79 20.45 2.04
C TYR A 74 -6.44 19.75 3.23
N LEU A 75 -5.70 19.39 4.28
CA LEU A 75 -6.27 18.82 5.51
C LEU A 75 -7.23 19.80 6.20
N LEU A 76 -6.87 21.09 6.27
CA LEU A 76 -7.73 22.15 6.79
C LEU A 76 -8.95 22.40 5.90
N LEU A 77 -8.77 22.39 4.57
CA LEU A 77 -9.87 22.47 3.61
C LEU A 77 -10.84 21.30 3.77
N ILE A 78 -10.35 20.07 3.95
CA ILE A 78 -11.20 18.90 4.19
C ILE A 78 -11.93 19.05 5.52
N ALA A 79 -11.25 19.52 6.58
CA ALA A 79 -11.88 19.76 7.87
C ALA A 79 -13.01 20.80 7.77
N SER A 80 -12.78 21.92 7.09
CA SER A 80 -13.80 22.95 6.90
C SER A 80 -14.97 22.46 6.04
N MET A 81 -14.69 21.73 4.95
CA MET A 81 -15.71 21.12 4.10
C MET A 81 -16.52 20.04 4.83
N LEU A 82 -15.92 19.32 5.78
CA LEU A 82 -16.62 18.36 6.62
C LEU A 82 -17.63 19.04 7.55
N VAL A 83 -17.22 20.14 8.21
CA VAL A 83 -18.10 20.96 9.05
C VAL A 83 -19.24 21.54 8.22
N ALA A 84 -18.92 22.18 7.09
CA ALA A 84 -19.90 22.75 6.17
C ALA A 84 -20.89 21.67 5.68
N ARG A 85 -20.38 20.48 5.34
CA ARG A 85 -21.22 19.35 4.93
C ARG A 85 -22.18 18.92 6.03
N THR A 86 -21.74 18.80 7.27
CA THR A 86 -22.64 18.40 8.35
C THR A 86 -23.66 19.49 8.66
N TYR A 87 -23.31 20.77 8.56
CA TYR A 87 -24.29 21.85 8.65
C TYR A 87 -25.34 21.76 7.52
N CYS A 88 -24.91 21.53 6.28
CA CYS A 88 -25.81 21.27 5.15
C CYS A 88 -26.71 20.06 5.39
N ASP A 89 -26.18 18.97 5.97
CA ASP A 89 -26.96 17.76 6.30
C ASP A 89 -28.04 18.07 7.37
N VAL A 90 -27.70 18.86 8.40
CA VAL A 90 -28.67 19.30 9.43
C VAL A 90 -29.73 20.22 8.85
N TRP A 91 -29.33 21.20 8.05
CA TRP A 91 -30.25 22.13 7.39
C TRP A 91 -31.21 21.38 6.45
N MET A 92 -30.70 20.39 5.69
CA MET A 92 -31.51 19.54 4.83
C MET A 92 -32.56 18.74 5.63
N ILE A 93 -32.20 18.24 6.82
CA ILE A 93 -33.16 17.55 7.70
C ILE A 93 -34.25 18.51 8.17
N GLN A 94 -33.87 19.70 8.63
CA GLN A 94 -34.82 20.71 9.13
C GLN A 94 -35.75 21.21 8.02
N ASN A 95 -35.20 21.66 6.89
CA ASN A 95 -36.02 22.15 5.78
C ASN A 95 -36.89 21.02 5.21
N GLY A 96 -36.38 19.78 5.16
CA GLY A 96 -37.17 18.61 4.77
C GLY A 96 -38.35 18.32 5.70
N THR A 97 -38.18 18.45 7.02
CA THR A 97 -39.29 18.28 7.98
C THR A 97 -40.30 19.43 7.88
N MET A 98 -39.85 20.67 7.60
CA MET A 98 -40.76 21.81 7.38
C MET A 98 -41.63 21.65 6.12
N ILE A 99 -41.06 21.06 5.05
CA ILE A 99 -41.83 20.74 3.84
C ILE A 99 -42.93 19.72 4.18
N GLU A 100 -42.59 18.68 4.95
CA GLU A 100 -43.54 17.65 5.37
C GLU A 100 -44.62 18.20 6.31
N SER A 101 -44.27 19.07 7.26
CA SER A 101 -45.24 19.71 8.15
C SER A 101 -46.18 20.65 7.39
N ALA A 102 -45.68 21.39 6.40
CA ALA A 102 -46.51 22.23 5.54
C ALA A 102 -47.50 21.42 4.68
N ILE A 103 -47.10 20.24 4.20
CA ILE A 103 -47.99 19.31 3.48
C ILE A 103 -49.10 18.81 4.41
N ILE A 104 -48.76 18.40 5.64
CA ILE A 104 -49.72 17.92 6.63
C ILE A 104 -50.67 19.04 7.06
N GLY A 105 -50.13 20.25 7.27
CA GLY A 105 -50.89 21.45 7.62
C GLY A 105 -51.70 22.07 6.47
N ARG A 106 -51.65 21.47 5.27
CA ARG A 106 -52.36 21.96 4.06
C ARG A 106 -52.06 23.42 3.69
N SER A 107 -50.91 23.96 4.11
CA SER A 107 -50.50 25.32 3.79
C SER A 107 -49.73 25.36 2.47
N THR A 108 -50.41 25.81 1.40
CA THR A 108 -49.81 25.90 0.06
C THR A 108 -48.75 27.00 -0.05
N LYS A 109 -48.81 28.03 0.82
CA LYS A 109 -47.83 29.12 0.87
C LYS A 109 -46.52 28.65 1.49
N ASP A 110 -46.59 28.03 2.66
CA ASP A 110 -45.40 27.54 3.38
C ASP A 110 -44.69 26.44 2.61
N PHE A 111 -45.46 25.53 1.99
CA PHE A 111 -44.92 24.50 1.11
C PHE A 111 -44.08 25.09 -0.04
N LYS A 112 -44.61 26.10 -0.75
CA LYS A 112 -43.88 26.75 -1.85
C LYS A 112 -42.60 27.42 -1.34
N ILE A 113 -42.65 28.13 -0.21
CA ILE A 113 -41.47 28.80 0.37
C ILE A 113 -40.37 27.78 0.70
N PHE A 114 -40.70 26.72 1.43
CA PHE A 114 -39.70 25.72 1.83
C PHE A 114 -39.17 24.90 0.65
N LEU A 115 -40.01 24.61 -0.35
CA LEU A 115 -39.60 23.91 -1.57
C LEU A 115 -38.66 24.77 -2.43
N PHE A 116 -38.98 26.05 -2.68
CA PHE A 116 -38.08 26.94 -3.42
C PHE A 116 -36.77 27.18 -2.68
N SER A 117 -36.82 27.30 -1.35
CA SER A 117 -35.63 27.33 -0.49
C SER A 117 -34.78 26.07 -0.70
N PHE A 118 -35.39 24.88 -0.69
CA PHE A 118 -34.68 23.62 -0.94
C PHE A 118 -33.97 23.59 -2.30
N ILE A 119 -34.68 23.99 -3.37
CA ILE A 119 -34.13 24.02 -4.74
C ILE A 119 -32.95 24.98 -4.83
N LYS A 120 -33.05 26.18 -4.24
CA LYS A 120 -31.99 27.19 -4.26
C LYS A 120 -30.70 26.72 -3.57
N PHE A 121 -30.82 25.97 -2.48
CA PHE A 121 -29.66 25.48 -1.71
C PHE A 121 -29.05 24.18 -2.24
N MET A 122 -29.78 23.40 -3.06
CA MET A 122 -29.30 22.13 -3.60
C MET A 122 -27.95 22.21 -4.35
N PRO A 123 -27.69 23.21 -5.23
CA PRO A 123 -26.39 23.37 -5.88
C PRO A 123 -25.24 23.59 -4.89
N VAL A 124 -25.48 24.35 -3.80
CA VAL A 124 -24.47 24.62 -2.77
C VAL A 124 -24.10 23.33 -2.03
N ILE A 125 -25.09 22.51 -1.67
CA ILE A 125 -24.86 21.22 -1.02
C ILE A 125 -24.06 20.27 -1.94
N ALA A 126 -24.42 20.23 -3.23
CA ALA A 126 -23.70 19.45 -4.22
C ALA A 126 -22.25 19.93 -4.39
N LEU A 127 -22.03 21.24 -4.39
CA LEU A 127 -20.71 21.87 -4.48
C LEU A 127 -19.84 21.49 -3.29
N VAL A 128 -20.33 21.63 -2.05
CA VAL A 128 -19.59 21.24 -0.83
C VAL A 128 -19.17 19.75 -0.88
N ASN A 129 -20.07 18.86 -1.31
CA ASN A 129 -19.77 17.44 -1.41
C ASN A 129 -18.70 17.12 -2.48
N ASN A 130 -18.72 17.82 -3.62
CA ASN A 130 -17.73 17.63 -4.68
C ASN A 130 -16.37 18.24 -4.32
N PHE A 131 -16.34 19.41 -3.67
CA PHE A 131 -15.10 19.99 -3.14
C PHE A 131 -14.45 19.08 -2.10
N LEU A 132 -15.24 18.46 -1.21
CA LEU A 132 -14.73 17.48 -0.27
C LEU A 132 -14.10 16.28 -0.99
N LYS A 133 -14.74 15.74 -2.04
CA LYS A 133 -14.17 14.64 -2.84
C LYS A 133 -12.88 15.04 -3.54
N LEU A 134 -12.84 16.24 -4.11
CA LEU A 134 -11.65 16.79 -4.77
C LEU A 134 -10.49 16.92 -3.78
N GLY A 135 -10.73 17.53 -2.61
CA GLY A 135 -9.72 17.68 -1.56
C GLY A 135 -9.18 16.33 -1.07
N LEU A 136 -10.05 15.32 -0.89
CA LEU A 136 -9.62 13.98 -0.49
C LEU A 136 -8.75 13.31 -1.56
N ASN A 137 -9.10 13.41 -2.84
CA ASN A 137 -8.34 12.76 -3.92
C ASN A 137 -6.98 13.44 -4.15
N GLU A 138 -6.93 14.77 -4.11
CA GLU A 138 -5.68 15.52 -4.22
C GLU A 138 -4.75 15.20 -3.04
N LEU A 139 -5.30 15.13 -1.82
CA LEU A 139 -4.52 14.75 -0.64
C LEU A 139 -3.92 13.34 -0.77
N LYS A 140 -4.67 12.36 -1.30
CA LYS A 140 -4.17 10.99 -1.55
C LYS A 140 -2.97 10.99 -2.49
N LEU A 141 -3.06 11.76 -3.59
CA LEU A 141 -2.00 11.85 -4.57
C LEU A 141 -0.73 12.50 -3.99
N ARG A 142 -0.87 13.63 -3.27
CA ARG A 142 0.26 14.33 -2.63
C ARG A 142 0.97 13.46 -1.60
N PHE A 143 0.19 12.76 -0.79
CA PHE A 143 0.69 11.79 0.18
C PHE A 143 1.50 10.66 -0.48
N ARG A 144 1.00 10.12 -1.58
CA ARG A 144 1.72 9.14 -2.40
C ARG A 144 3.01 9.72 -2.96
N GLU A 145 2.96 10.89 -3.61
CA GLU A 145 4.11 11.53 -4.23
C GLU A 145 5.27 11.71 -3.24
N ARG A 146 5.00 12.26 -2.05
CA ARG A 146 6.03 12.48 -1.03
C ARG A 146 6.61 11.19 -0.45
N LEU A 147 5.74 10.25 -0.09
CA LEU A 147 6.19 9.00 0.52
C LEU A 147 6.99 8.17 -0.49
N THR A 148 6.52 8.09 -1.73
CA THR A 148 7.21 7.40 -2.82
C THR A 148 8.57 8.05 -3.13
N LYS A 149 8.65 9.38 -3.27
CA LYS A 149 9.93 10.08 -3.49
C LYS A 149 10.95 9.75 -2.41
N LYS A 150 10.57 9.89 -1.14
CA LYS A 150 11.49 9.61 -0.02
C LYS A 150 11.94 8.15 0.03
N LEU A 151 11.05 7.20 -0.27
CA LEU A 151 11.39 5.79 -0.29
C LEU A 151 12.35 5.46 -1.45
N TYR A 152 12.13 6.05 -2.64
CA TYR A 152 13.05 5.88 -3.77
C TYR A 152 14.40 6.55 -3.52
N ASP A 153 14.44 7.73 -2.89
CA ASP A 153 15.70 8.40 -2.51
C ASP A 153 16.55 7.49 -1.61
N GLN A 154 15.91 6.73 -0.70
CA GLN A 154 16.59 5.77 0.17
C GLN A 154 16.94 4.46 -0.55
N TYR A 155 16.05 3.98 -1.42
CA TYR A 155 16.22 2.71 -2.14
C TYR A 155 17.33 2.78 -3.21
N LEU A 156 17.42 3.93 -3.90
CA LEU A 156 18.43 4.21 -4.92
C LEU A 156 19.70 4.86 -4.34
N GLN A 157 19.81 4.97 -3.01
CA GLN A 157 21.02 5.48 -2.36
C GLN A 157 22.14 4.44 -2.50
N GLY A 158 23.12 4.71 -3.37
CA GLY A 158 24.22 3.78 -3.64
C GLY A 158 23.73 2.47 -4.26
N PHE A 159 24.15 1.33 -3.69
CA PHE A 159 23.77 0.00 -4.19
C PHE A 159 22.67 -0.67 -3.36
N THR A 160 21.85 0.10 -2.63
CA THR A 160 20.86 -0.46 -1.69
C THR A 160 19.81 -1.33 -2.38
N TYR A 161 19.40 -0.99 -3.60
CA TYR A 161 18.53 -1.85 -4.42
C TYR A 161 19.11 -3.27 -4.63
N TYR A 162 20.43 -3.38 -4.83
CA TYR A 162 21.11 -4.66 -4.96
C TYR A 162 21.20 -5.37 -3.60
N LYS A 163 21.58 -4.64 -2.56
CA LYS A 163 21.72 -5.19 -1.20
C LYS A 163 20.38 -5.74 -0.69
N MET A 164 19.29 -5.03 -0.93
CA MET A 164 17.95 -5.45 -0.52
C MET A 164 17.46 -6.70 -1.25
N GLY A 165 17.80 -6.88 -2.53
CA GLY A 165 17.41 -8.09 -3.28
C GLY A 165 18.31 -9.30 -3.01
N ASN A 166 19.62 -9.07 -2.82
CA ASN A 166 20.63 -10.12 -2.86
C ASN A 166 21.39 -10.36 -1.56
N LEU A 167 21.31 -9.46 -0.56
CA LEU A 167 21.99 -9.61 0.74
C LEU A 167 21.03 -9.75 1.90
N ASP A 168 19.82 -9.19 1.83
CA ASP A 168 18.82 -9.20 2.88
C ASP A 168 17.55 -9.94 2.43
N ASN A 169 17.08 -10.92 3.21
CA ASN A 169 15.89 -11.71 2.90
C ASN A 169 14.68 -11.33 3.77
N ARG A 170 14.77 -10.27 4.59
CA ARG A 170 13.69 -9.86 5.49
C ARG A 170 12.47 -9.37 4.71
N ILE A 171 12.68 -8.71 3.58
CA ILE A 171 11.61 -8.19 2.73
C ILE A 171 11.59 -8.93 1.40
N ALA A 172 10.52 -9.69 1.16
CA ALA A 172 10.22 -10.24 -0.15
C ALA A 172 9.44 -9.20 -0.99
N ASN A 173 9.70 -9.13 -2.30
CA ASN A 173 8.96 -8.31 -3.27
C ASN A 173 8.96 -6.80 -2.94
N ALA A 174 10.16 -6.21 -2.86
CA ALA A 174 10.36 -4.78 -2.62
C ALA A 174 9.63 -3.89 -3.64
N ASP A 175 9.53 -4.35 -4.88
CA ASP A 175 8.85 -3.72 -6.01
C ASP A 175 7.35 -3.52 -5.74
N GLN A 176 6.65 -4.57 -5.29
CA GLN A 176 5.24 -4.49 -4.92
C GLN A 176 5.03 -3.57 -3.72
N LEU A 177 5.98 -3.59 -2.77
CA LEU A 177 5.92 -2.79 -1.56
C LEU A 177 6.06 -1.29 -1.86
N LEU A 178 7.05 -0.91 -2.68
CA LEU A 178 7.32 0.47 -3.09
C LEU A 178 6.22 1.06 -4.00
N THR A 179 5.52 0.21 -4.76
CA THR A 179 4.49 0.64 -5.72
C THR A 179 3.06 0.54 -5.16
N GLN A 180 2.54 -0.69 -5.03
CA GLN A 180 1.13 -0.94 -4.72
C GLN A 180 0.80 -0.72 -3.25
N ASP A 181 1.68 -1.15 -2.34
CA ASP A 181 1.38 -1.07 -0.90
C ASP A 181 1.48 0.38 -0.39
N VAL A 182 2.43 1.18 -0.88
CA VAL A 182 2.51 2.62 -0.61
C VAL A 182 1.24 3.34 -1.09
N GLU A 183 0.77 3.04 -2.30
CA GLU A 183 -0.50 3.60 -2.80
C GLU A 183 -1.69 3.22 -1.91
N LYS A 184 -1.85 1.92 -1.61
CA LYS A 184 -2.94 1.44 -0.77
C LYS A 184 -2.88 2.03 0.63
N PHE A 185 -1.69 2.22 1.19
CA PHE A 185 -1.47 2.89 2.47
C PHE A 185 -1.95 4.34 2.43
N CYS A 186 -1.47 5.15 1.49
CA CYS A 186 -1.86 6.56 1.38
C CYS A 186 -3.37 6.73 1.22
N ASN A 187 -3.99 5.91 0.35
CA ASN A 187 -5.44 5.89 0.17
C ASN A 187 -6.16 5.56 1.48
N SER A 188 -5.71 4.51 2.18
CA SER A 188 -6.32 4.07 3.43
C SER A 188 -6.19 5.10 4.56
N VAL A 189 -5.07 5.85 4.64
CA VAL A 189 -4.88 6.92 5.64
C VAL A 189 -5.90 8.03 5.43
N VAL A 190 -6.04 8.53 4.19
CA VAL A 190 -6.97 9.62 3.87
C VAL A 190 -8.43 9.17 4.01
N ASP A 191 -8.74 7.95 3.54
CA ASP A 191 -10.09 7.39 3.68
C ASP A 191 -10.46 7.18 5.15
N LEU A 192 -9.53 6.72 5.99
CA LEU A 192 -9.75 6.60 7.42
C LEU A 192 -10.00 7.97 8.07
N TYR A 193 -9.22 8.99 7.70
CA TYR A 193 -9.42 10.35 8.19
C TYR A 193 -10.85 10.86 7.90
N SER A 194 -11.33 10.72 6.67
CA SER A 194 -12.69 11.14 6.29
C SER A 194 -13.79 10.27 6.93
N ASN A 195 -13.61 8.95 6.92
CA ASN A 195 -14.58 7.99 7.45
C ASN A 195 -14.69 8.00 8.98
N LEU A 196 -13.69 8.53 9.68
CA LEU A 196 -13.73 8.69 11.13
C LEU A 196 -14.18 10.10 11.53
N SER A 197 -13.64 11.14 10.88
CA SER A 197 -13.91 12.54 11.26
C SER A 197 -15.36 12.94 11.05
N LYS A 198 -15.97 12.56 9.90
CA LYS A 198 -17.37 12.92 9.64
C LYS A 198 -18.33 12.28 10.66
N PRO A 199 -18.31 10.95 10.88
CA PRO A 199 -19.21 10.36 11.84
C PRO A 199 -19.02 10.85 13.27
N LEU A 200 -17.78 11.11 13.70
CA LEU A 200 -17.52 11.68 15.04
C LEU A 200 -18.16 13.05 15.20
N LEU A 201 -18.05 13.90 14.18
CA LEU A 201 -18.67 15.23 14.18
C LEU A 201 -20.20 15.13 14.14
N ASP A 202 -20.76 14.25 13.31
CA ASP A 202 -22.20 13.98 13.26
C ASP A 202 -22.71 13.52 14.63
N ILE A 203 -22.03 12.57 15.28
CA ILE A 203 -22.39 12.05 16.62
C ILE A 203 -22.32 13.16 17.67
N PHE A 204 -21.25 13.96 17.67
CA PHE A 204 -21.09 15.06 18.63
C PHE A 204 -22.22 16.07 18.52
N LEU A 205 -22.53 16.53 17.30
CA LEU A 205 -23.61 17.49 17.07
C LEU A 205 -24.99 16.92 17.40
N TYR A 206 -25.27 15.67 17.02
CA TYR A 206 -26.56 15.04 17.31
C TYR A 206 -26.74 14.75 18.80
N ILE A 207 -25.69 14.36 19.53
CA ILE A 207 -25.75 14.21 20.98
C ILE A 207 -26.06 15.54 21.65
N PHE A 208 -25.38 16.62 21.26
CA PHE A 208 -25.62 17.94 21.84
C PHE A 208 -27.07 18.40 21.61
N LYS A 209 -27.56 18.26 20.37
CA LYS A 209 -28.93 18.65 20.01
C LYS A 209 -29.99 17.78 20.70
N LEU A 210 -29.78 16.46 20.74
CA LEU A 210 -30.70 15.52 21.40
C LEU A 210 -30.66 15.65 22.93
N ALA A 211 -29.51 15.97 23.53
CA ALA A 211 -29.40 16.27 24.95
C ALA A 211 -30.18 17.53 25.32
N SER A 212 -30.14 18.56 24.46
CA SER A 212 -30.97 19.75 24.64
C SER A 212 -32.46 19.46 24.49
N ALA A 213 -32.84 18.50 23.62
CA ALA A 213 -34.21 18.14 23.29
C ALA A 213 -34.89 17.13 24.25
N ILE A 214 -34.13 16.20 24.86
CA ILE A 214 -34.68 15.06 25.63
C ILE A 214 -34.07 14.96 27.04
N GLY A 215 -32.99 15.70 27.32
CA GLY A 215 -32.18 15.56 28.51
C GLY A 215 -31.03 14.55 28.35
N ALA A 216 -30.05 14.58 29.25
CA ALA A 216 -28.79 13.84 29.11
C ALA A 216 -28.93 12.31 29.19
N GLN A 217 -30.02 11.79 29.77
CA GLN A 217 -30.22 10.34 29.96
C GLN A 217 -30.37 9.57 28.65
N GLY A 218 -31.05 10.15 27.65
CA GLY A 218 -31.27 9.51 26.34
C GLY A 218 -29.97 9.27 25.57
N PRO A 219 -29.16 10.33 25.29
CA PRO A 219 -27.86 10.19 24.68
C PRO A 219 -26.88 9.31 25.45
N ALA A 220 -26.96 9.26 26.79
CA ALA A 220 -26.11 8.41 27.62
C ALA A 220 -26.39 6.90 27.42
N ILE A 221 -27.67 6.49 27.40
CA ILE A 221 -28.06 5.09 27.11
C ILE A 221 -27.57 4.70 25.71
N MET A 222 -27.70 5.63 24.76
CA MET A 222 -27.25 5.41 23.41
C MET A 222 -25.72 5.26 23.38
N MET A 223 -24.95 6.13 24.04
CA MET A 223 -23.49 6.00 24.17
C MET A 223 -23.06 4.65 24.77
N ALA A 224 -23.73 4.21 25.83
CA ALA A 224 -23.45 2.91 26.45
C ALA A 224 -23.64 1.75 25.46
N TYR A 225 -24.75 1.75 24.72
CA TYR A 225 -24.99 0.76 23.67
C TYR A 225 -23.88 0.74 22.60
N LEU A 226 -23.37 1.92 22.22
CA LEU A 226 -22.34 2.06 21.19
C LEU A 226 -20.99 1.54 21.63
N LEU A 227 -20.61 1.82 22.88
CA LEU A 227 -19.38 1.29 23.45
C LEU A 227 -19.43 -0.25 23.53
N ILE A 228 -20.53 -0.80 24.03
CA ILE A 228 -20.70 -2.25 24.19
C ILE A 228 -20.71 -2.96 22.83
N SER A 229 -21.53 -2.48 21.89
CA SER A 229 -21.63 -3.06 20.55
C SER A 229 -20.32 -2.91 19.76
N GLY A 230 -19.65 -1.76 19.86
CA GLY A 230 -18.36 -1.51 19.23
C GLY A 230 -17.25 -2.44 19.74
N LEU A 231 -17.16 -2.66 21.05
CA LEU A 231 -16.20 -3.59 21.65
C LEU A 231 -16.46 -5.04 21.21
N PHE A 232 -17.72 -5.46 21.22
CA PHE A 232 -18.13 -6.79 20.79
C PHE A 232 -17.77 -7.05 19.33
N LEU A 233 -18.16 -6.13 18.43
CA LEU A 233 -17.89 -6.24 16.99
C LEU A 233 -16.39 -6.19 16.66
N THR A 234 -15.62 -5.38 17.38
CA THR A 234 -14.16 -5.33 17.21
C THR A 234 -13.51 -6.65 17.59
N ARG A 235 -13.98 -7.29 18.66
CA ARG A 235 -13.45 -8.61 19.08
C ARG A 235 -13.80 -9.71 18.10
N LEU A 236 -15.01 -9.67 17.52
CA LEU A 236 -15.45 -10.63 16.52
C LEU A 236 -14.63 -10.54 15.22
N ARG A 237 -14.18 -9.34 14.82
CA ARG A 237 -13.39 -9.06 13.61
C ARG A 237 -11.90 -9.44 13.66
N ARG A 238 -11.33 -9.73 14.83
CA ARG A 238 -9.89 -10.08 14.99
C ARG A 238 -9.30 -11.08 13.97
N PRO A 239 -9.99 -12.15 13.52
CA PRO A 239 -9.39 -13.10 12.58
C PRO A 239 -9.24 -12.58 11.15
N ILE A 240 -9.92 -11.48 10.75
CA ILE A 240 -9.87 -10.94 9.38
C ILE A 240 -8.44 -10.59 8.98
N GLY A 241 -7.67 -9.96 9.88
CA GLY A 241 -6.29 -9.57 9.59
C GLY A 241 -5.42 -10.76 9.20
N LYS A 242 -5.55 -11.90 9.89
CA LYS A 242 -4.81 -13.13 9.56
C LYS A 242 -5.19 -13.67 8.18
N MET A 243 -6.49 -13.67 7.85
CA MET A 243 -6.97 -14.14 6.54
C MET A 243 -6.52 -13.23 5.39
N THR A 244 -6.42 -11.91 5.62
CA THR A 244 -5.91 -10.98 4.61
C THR A 244 -4.41 -11.14 4.37
N VAL A 245 -3.61 -11.45 5.40
CA VAL A 245 -2.18 -11.73 5.22
C VAL A 245 -1.96 -13.01 4.40
N THR A 246 -2.72 -14.07 4.67
CA THR A 246 -2.62 -15.31 3.89
C THR A 246 -3.10 -15.12 2.45
N GLU A 247 -4.14 -14.30 2.22
CA GLU A 247 -4.59 -13.89 0.88
C GLU A 247 -3.46 -13.23 0.08
N GLN A 248 -2.81 -12.22 0.65
CA GLN A 248 -1.69 -11.52 -0.02
C GLN A 248 -0.50 -12.45 -0.31
N ARG A 249 -0.24 -13.42 0.58
CA ARG A 249 0.81 -14.42 0.36
C ARG A 249 0.49 -15.33 -0.83
N TYR A 250 -0.73 -15.85 -0.92
CA TYR A 250 -1.13 -16.70 -2.06
C TYR A 250 -1.21 -15.91 -3.37
N GLU A 251 -1.67 -14.66 -3.33
CA GLU A 251 -1.66 -13.76 -4.49
C GLU A 251 -0.23 -13.49 -4.97
N GLY A 252 0.71 -13.25 -4.04
CA GLY A 252 2.12 -13.09 -4.34
C GLY A 252 2.76 -14.35 -4.93
N GLU A 253 2.47 -15.53 -4.36
CA GLU A 253 2.94 -16.83 -4.90
C GLU A 253 2.42 -17.06 -6.33
N TYR A 254 1.14 -16.75 -6.59
CA TYR A 254 0.53 -16.85 -7.91
C TYR A 254 1.19 -15.89 -8.92
N ARG A 255 1.41 -14.63 -8.54
CA ARG A 255 2.11 -13.65 -9.38
C ARG A 255 3.55 -14.07 -9.68
N TYR A 256 4.27 -14.57 -8.68
CA TYR A 256 5.63 -15.04 -8.84
C TYR A 256 5.75 -16.18 -9.86
N VAL A 257 4.84 -17.17 -9.80
CA VAL A 257 4.84 -18.27 -10.78
C VAL A 257 4.59 -17.75 -12.20
N ASN A 258 3.68 -16.79 -12.39
CA ASN A 258 3.46 -16.17 -13.70
C ASN A 258 4.68 -15.34 -14.17
N SER A 259 5.30 -14.58 -13.28
CA SER A 259 6.53 -13.83 -13.61
C SER A 259 7.67 -14.76 -14.02
N ARG A 260 7.80 -15.91 -13.35
CA ARG A 260 8.77 -16.95 -13.70
C ARG A 260 8.52 -17.52 -15.08
N LEU A 261 7.26 -17.82 -15.42
CA LEU A 261 6.88 -18.29 -16.76
C LEU A 261 7.29 -17.29 -17.84
N ILE A 262 7.08 -16.00 -17.60
CA ILE A 262 7.45 -14.94 -18.56
C ILE A 262 8.98 -14.82 -18.68
N THR A 263 9.69 -14.85 -17.55
CA THR A 263 11.15 -14.66 -17.54
C THR A 263 11.87 -15.81 -18.23
N ASN A 264 11.37 -17.03 -18.06
CA ASN A 264 11.98 -18.25 -18.59
C ASN A 264 11.16 -18.83 -19.76
N SER A 265 10.47 -17.97 -20.52
CA SER A 265 9.53 -18.40 -21.55
C SER A 265 10.23 -19.14 -22.69
N GLU A 266 11.47 -18.75 -22.99
CA GLU A 266 12.29 -19.34 -24.04
C GLU A 266 12.72 -20.76 -23.67
N GLU A 267 13.25 -20.97 -22.45
CA GLU A 267 13.62 -22.30 -21.97
C GLU A 267 12.42 -23.24 -21.90
N ILE A 268 11.28 -22.75 -21.41
CA ILE A 268 10.05 -23.54 -21.33
C ILE A 268 9.54 -23.93 -22.73
N ALA A 269 9.66 -23.02 -23.71
CA ALA A 269 9.32 -23.30 -25.09
C ALA A 269 10.25 -24.36 -25.70
N PHE A 270 11.57 -24.26 -25.49
CA PHE A 270 12.53 -25.27 -25.96
C PHE A 270 12.24 -26.68 -25.40
N TYR A 271 11.83 -26.77 -24.13
CA TYR A 271 11.49 -28.04 -23.49
C TYR A 271 10.05 -28.51 -23.71
N ASN A 272 9.22 -27.76 -24.48
CA ASN A 272 7.79 -28.03 -24.63
C ASN A 272 7.05 -28.20 -23.28
N GLY A 273 7.44 -27.43 -22.25
CA GLY A 273 7.01 -27.60 -20.85
C GLY A 273 5.57 -27.17 -20.52
N ASN A 274 4.75 -26.87 -21.53
CA ASN A 274 3.45 -26.21 -21.40
C ASN A 274 2.48 -26.90 -20.42
N LEU A 275 2.34 -28.24 -20.50
CA LEU A 275 1.42 -28.99 -19.63
C LEU A 275 1.84 -28.93 -18.16
N ARG A 276 3.16 -28.98 -17.89
CA ARG A 276 3.71 -28.94 -16.53
C ARG A 276 3.55 -27.55 -15.89
N GLU A 277 3.81 -26.50 -16.65
CA GLU A 277 3.60 -25.12 -16.22
C GLU A 277 2.11 -24.83 -15.99
N LYS A 278 1.23 -25.29 -16.89
CA LYS A 278 -0.22 -25.20 -16.73
C LYS A 278 -0.69 -25.84 -15.41
N GLN A 279 -0.26 -27.06 -15.10
CA GLN A 279 -0.59 -27.72 -13.83
C GLN A 279 -0.09 -26.92 -12.62
N THR A 280 1.11 -26.36 -12.70
CA THR A 280 1.71 -25.56 -11.62
C THR A 280 0.87 -24.31 -11.35
N ILE A 281 0.52 -23.55 -12.39
CA ILE A 281 -0.32 -22.35 -12.30
C ILE A 281 -1.72 -22.67 -11.77
N HIS A 282 -2.37 -23.72 -12.28
CA HIS A 282 -3.68 -24.14 -11.76
C HIS A 282 -3.62 -24.54 -10.28
N SER A 283 -2.54 -25.20 -9.85
CA SER A 283 -2.39 -25.60 -8.45
C SER A 283 -2.25 -24.41 -7.49
N THR A 284 -1.50 -23.38 -7.88
CA THR A 284 -1.33 -22.15 -7.06
C THR A 284 -2.59 -21.30 -7.10
N PHE A 285 -3.25 -21.19 -8.26
CA PHE A 285 -4.54 -20.53 -8.37
C PHE A 285 -5.62 -21.20 -7.53
N LYS A 286 -5.68 -22.54 -7.52
CA LYS A 286 -6.66 -23.28 -6.70
C LYS A 286 -6.49 -22.99 -5.20
N LYS A 287 -5.24 -22.96 -4.69
CA LYS A 287 -4.97 -22.58 -3.29
C LYS A 287 -5.50 -21.17 -2.98
N LEU A 288 -5.30 -20.21 -3.89
CA LEU A 288 -5.81 -18.86 -3.75
C LEU A 288 -7.35 -18.83 -3.77
N ALA A 289 -7.97 -19.53 -4.72
CA ALA A 289 -9.43 -19.60 -4.87
C ALA A 289 -10.10 -20.24 -3.64
N ASP A 290 -9.57 -21.35 -3.12
CA ASP A 290 -10.09 -22.03 -1.93
C ASP A 290 -10.05 -21.10 -0.70
N HIS A 291 -8.98 -20.33 -0.55
CA HIS A 291 -8.87 -19.32 0.51
C HIS A 291 -9.90 -18.19 0.32
N LEU A 292 -10.06 -17.68 -0.90
CA LEU A 292 -11.03 -16.64 -1.21
C LEU A 292 -12.47 -17.09 -0.95
N HIS A 293 -12.83 -18.32 -1.30
CA HIS A 293 -14.16 -18.88 -1.00
C HIS A 293 -14.44 -18.92 0.51
N ASN A 294 -13.50 -19.44 1.31
CA ASN A 294 -13.62 -19.44 2.77
C ASN A 294 -13.74 -18.02 3.33
N PHE A 295 -13.01 -17.08 2.75
CA PHE A 295 -13.05 -15.68 3.17
C PHE A 295 -14.36 -14.98 2.81
N ILE A 296 -14.94 -15.28 1.65
CA ILE A 296 -16.27 -14.79 1.24
C ILE A 296 -17.33 -15.24 2.25
N PHE A 297 -17.35 -16.53 2.61
CA PHE A 297 -18.31 -17.05 3.59
C PHE A 297 -18.14 -16.42 4.98
N PHE A 298 -16.90 -16.22 5.41
CA PHE A 298 -16.61 -15.52 6.67
C PHE A 298 -17.08 -14.06 6.63
N ARG A 299 -16.83 -13.34 5.52
CA ARG A 299 -17.31 -11.96 5.32
C ARG A 299 -18.83 -11.89 5.31
N PHE A 300 -19.51 -12.84 4.68
CA PHE A 300 -20.98 -12.92 4.68
C PHE A 300 -21.52 -13.03 6.12
N SER A 301 -21.00 -13.99 6.89
CA SER A 301 -21.41 -14.20 8.29
C SER A 301 -21.17 -12.96 9.15
N MET A 302 -20.03 -12.30 8.99
CA MET A 302 -19.73 -11.04 9.66
C MET A 302 -20.65 -9.90 9.22
N GLY A 303 -20.93 -9.78 7.93
CA GLY A 303 -21.83 -8.75 7.38
C GLY A 303 -23.26 -8.88 7.90
N PHE A 304 -23.73 -10.12 8.11
CA PHE A 304 -25.01 -10.40 8.76
C PHE A 304 -25.03 -9.89 10.21
N VAL A 305 -24.02 -10.24 11.01
CA VAL A 305 -23.92 -9.79 12.42
C VAL A 305 -23.77 -8.27 12.52
N ASP A 306 -22.96 -7.66 11.65
CA ASP A 306 -22.79 -6.21 11.56
C ASP A 306 -24.12 -5.51 11.26
N SER A 307 -24.92 -6.04 10.33
CA SER A 307 -26.22 -5.47 9.99
C SER A 307 -27.21 -5.54 11.16
N ILE A 308 -27.24 -6.66 11.88
CA ILE A 308 -28.11 -6.80 13.07
C ILE A 308 -27.72 -5.79 14.15
N ILE A 309 -26.46 -5.78 14.55
CA ILE A 309 -26.02 -4.99 15.71
C ILE A 309 -25.92 -3.50 15.35
N ALA A 310 -25.25 -3.15 14.25
CA ALA A 310 -24.97 -1.74 13.96
C ALA A 310 -26.17 -0.99 13.37
N LYS A 311 -27.09 -1.68 12.67
CA LYS A 311 -28.26 -1.05 12.02
C LYS A 311 -29.56 -1.35 12.76
N TYR A 312 -29.98 -2.61 12.84
CA TYR A 312 -31.34 -2.95 13.31
C TYR A 312 -31.52 -2.77 14.82
N VAL A 313 -30.63 -3.33 15.65
CA VAL A 313 -30.71 -3.17 17.11
C VAL A 313 -30.49 -1.69 17.50
N ALA A 314 -29.59 -0.99 16.81
CA ALA A 314 -29.38 0.44 17.01
C ALA A 314 -30.65 1.26 16.75
N THR A 315 -31.44 0.95 15.71
CA THR A 315 -32.73 1.62 15.46
C THR A 315 -33.76 1.33 16.55
N VAL A 316 -33.79 0.12 17.11
CA VAL A 316 -34.71 -0.24 18.21
C VAL A 316 -34.37 0.54 19.48
N VAL A 317 -33.10 0.54 19.89
CA VAL A 317 -32.62 1.35 21.02
C VAL A 317 -32.95 2.83 20.79
N GLY A 318 -32.83 3.27 19.55
CA GLY A 318 -33.18 4.62 19.15
C GLY A 318 -34.64 4.99 19.37
N TYR A 319 -35.57 4.15 18.91
CA TYR A 319 -37.00 4.37 19.15
C TYR A 319 -37.34 4.39 20.64
N LEU A 320 -36.71 3.53 21.45
CA LEU A 320 -36.90 3.53 22.91
C LEU A 320 -36.42 4.84 23.56
N VAL A 321 -35.32 5.40 23.08
CA VAL A 321 -34.78 6.66 23.59
C VAL A 321 -35.63 7.85 23.17
N VAL A 322 -36.02 7.92 21.88
CA VAL A 322 -36.80 9.05 21.35
C VAL A 322 -38.21 9.03 21.88
N SER A 323 -38.84 7.88 22.08
CA SER A 323 -40.23 7.80 22.56
C SER A 323 -40.44 8.21 24.03
N ARG A 324 -39.42 8.12 24.89
CA ARG A 324 -39.53 8.44 26.32
C ARG A 324 -40.14 9.82 26.63
N PRO A 325 -39.62 10.95 26.12
CA PRO A 325 -40.17 12.28 26.43
C PRO A 325 -41.57 12.49 25.88
N PHE A 326 -41.92 11.89 24.74
CA PHE A 326 -43.25 12.02 24.13
C PHE A 326 -44.31 11.14 24.81
N LEU A 327 -43.90 10.00 25.38
CA LEU A 327 -44.80 9.12 26.15
C LEU A 327 -44.97 9.57 27.60
N SER A 328 -44.01 10.30 28.18
CA SER A 328 -44.13 10.87 29.52
C SER A 328 -44.95 12.16 29.50
N LEU A 329 -46.18 12.12 30.01
CA LEU A 329 -47.10 13.27 30.13
C LEU A 329 -46.58 14.41 31.03
N SER A 330 -45.45 14.22 31.73
CA SER A 330 -44.88 15.15 32.72
C SER A 330 -43.68 15.97 32.21
N HIS A 331 -43.34 15.90 30.92
CA HIS A 331 -42.20 16.65 30.38
C HIS A 331 -42.54 18.12 30.14
N SER A 332 -41.76 19.03 30.73
CA SER A 332 -41.98 20.48 30.70
C SER A 332 -42.08 21.09 29.29
N ARG A 333 -41.43 20.48 28.30
CA ARG A 333 -41.36 20.96 26.91
C ARG A 333 -42.65 20.72 26.11
N HIS A 334 -43.45 19.71 26.46
CA HIS A 334 -44.58 19.26 25.63
C HIS A 334 -45.96 19.42 26.28
N LEU A 335 -46.04 20.08 27.43
CA LEU A 335 -47.30 20.34 28.14
C LEU A 335 -48.26 21.27 27.37
N HIS A 336 -47.72 22.16 26.52
CA HIS A 336 -48.50 23.15 25.74
C HIS A 336 -48.38 22.98 24.22
N SER A 337 -47.66 21.97 23.74
CA SER A 337 -47.40 21.80 22.30
C SER A 337 -48.59 21.21 21.56
N THR A 338 -48.86 21.75 20.36
CA THR A 338 -49.93 21.24 19.47
C THR A 338 -49.54 19.88 18.88
N HIS A 339 -50.52 19.07 18.46
CA HIS A 339 -50.26 17.77 17.82
C HIS A 339 -49.33 17.87 16.58
N SER A 340 -49.38 18.99 15.85
CA SER A 340 -48.46 19.27 14.73
C SER A 340 -47.01 19.49 15.18
N GLU A 341 -46.80 20.24 16.27
CA GLU A 341 -45.47 20.53 16.82
C GLU A 341 -44.84 19.28 17.46
N LEU A 342 -45.66 18.47 18.14
CA LEU A 342 -45.27 17.17 18.68
C LEU A 342 -44.79 16.22 17.58
N LEU A 343 -45.53 16.14 16.48
CA LEU A 343 -45.12 15.34 15.32
C LEU A 343 -43.83 15.88 14.70
N GLU A 344 -43.71 17.20 14.54
CA GLU A 344 -42.51 17.83 13.98
C GLU A 344 -41.25 17.51 14.79
N ASP A 345 -41.30 17.71 16.12
CA ASP A 345 -40.19 17.41 17.02
C ASP A 345 -39.85 15.92 17.07
N TYR A 346 -40.87 15.05 17.01
CA TYR A 346 -40.68 13.61 16.94
C TYR A 346 -39.99 13.19 15.63
N TYR A 347 -40.45 13.70 14.49
CA TYR A 347 -39.85 13.41 13.19
C TYR A 347 -38.42 13.96 13.09
N GLN A 348 -38.18 15.16 13.60
CA GLN A 348 -36.85 15.77 13.64
C GLN A 348 -35.89 14.92 14.51
N SER A 349 -36.30 14.57 15.73
CA SER A 349 -35.51 13.76 16.66
C SER A 349 -35.26 12.35 16.13
N GLY A 350 -36.28 11.72 15.53
CA GLY A 350 -36.18 10.40 14.91
C GLY A 350 -35.22 10.36 13.72
N ARG A 351 -35.26 11.38 12.84
CA ARG A 351 -34.32 11.50 11.70
C ARG A 351 -32.89 11.74 12.14
N MET A 352 -32.67 12.59 13.13
CA MET A 352 -31.35 12.83 13.71
C MET A 352 -30.78 11.54 14.32
N LEU A 353 -31.63 10.78 15.02
CA LEU A 353 -31.23 9.50 15.59
C LEU A 353 -30.83 8.48 14.51
N LEU A 354 -31.61 8.36 13.44
CA LEU A 354 -31.31 7.45 12.34
C LEU A 354 -29.94 7.80 11.72
N ARG A 355 -29.67 9.09 11.49
CA ARG A 355 -28.38 9.59 10.98
C ARG A 355 -27.23 9.29 11.92
N MET A 356 -27.45 9.43 13.22
CA MET A 356 -26.46 9.09 14.23
C MET A 356 -26.17 7.58 14.22
N SER A 357 -27.18 6.70 14.20
CA SER A 357 -26.99 5.24 14.06
C SER A 357 -26.20 4.87 12.79
N GLN A 358 -26.47 5.53 11.67
CA GLN A 358 -25.69 5.35 10.43
C GLN A 358 -24.23 5.83 10.57
N ALA A 359 -23.99 6.95 11.25
CA ALA A 359 -22.65 7.42 11.55
C ALA A 359 -21.88 6.40 12.41
N LEU A 360 -22.54 5.79 13.38
CA LEU A 360 -21.96 4.77 14.25
C LEU A 360 -21.62 3.48 13.51
N GLY A 361 -22.53 3.02 12.65
CA GLY A 361 -22.24 1.91 11.74
C GLY A 361 -20.98 2.18 10.91
N ARG A 362 -20.78 3.42 10.45
CA ARG A 362 -19.58 3.83 9.71
C ARG A 362 -18.31 3.81 10.58
N ILE A 363 -18.35 4.29 11.83
CA ILE A 363 -17.19 4.20 12.76
C ILE A 363 -16.81 2.74 13.03
N VAL A 364 -17.81 1.92 13.30
CA VAL A 364 -17.63 0.49 13.54
C VAL A 364 -17.01 -0.20 12.32
N LEU A 365 -17.43 0.18 11.11
CA LEU A 365 -16.83 -0.29 9.85
C LEU A 365 -15.41 0.26 9.63
N ALA A 366 -15.10 1.48 10.09
CA ALA A 366 -13.77 2.07 10.01
C ALA A 366 -12.71 1.26 10.78
N GLY A 367 -13.11 0.46 11.79
CA GLY A 367 -12.22 -0.49 12.46
C GLY A 367 -11.63 -1.56 11.52
N ARG A 368 -12.34 -1.94 10.45
CA ARG A 368 -11.81 -2.83 9.40
C ARG A 368 -10.71 -2.14 8.60
N GLU A 369 -10.96 -0.90 8.20
CA GLU A 369 -9.98 -0.08 7.48
C GLU A 369 -8.74 0.17 8.32
N MET A 370 -8.90 0.41 9.62
CA MET A 370 -7.80 0.53 10.58
C MET A 370 -6.95 -0.75 10.69
N THR A 371 -7.60 -1.92 10.69
CA THR A 371 -6.88 -3.21 10.71
C THR A 371 -6.07 -3.41 9.43
N ARG A 372 -6.65 -3.06 8.27
CA ARG A 372 -5.98 -3.11 6.97
C ARG A 372 -4.78 -2.14 6.94
N LEU A 373 -4.98 -0.93 7.44
CA LEU A 373 -3.95 0.09 7.56
C LEU A 373 -2.79 -0.36 8.45
N SER A 374 -3.07 -1.06 9.55
CA SER A 374 -2.03 -1.66 10.42
C SER A 374 -1.12 -2.63 9.66
N GLY A 375 -1.69 -3.47 8.78
CA GLY A 375 -0.90 -4.37 7.93
C GLY A 375 0.03 -3.64 6.95
N PHE A 376 -0.43 -2.56 6.30
CA PHE A 376 0.42 -1.75 5.43
C PHE A 376 1.47 -0.94 6.22
N THR A 377 1.07 -0.39 7.36
CA THR A 377 1.97 0.36 8.26
C THR A 377 3.12 -0.49 8.73
N ALA A 378 2.86 -1.75 9.12
CA ALA A 378 3.90 -2.69 9.54
C ALA A 378 4.91 -2.93 8.41
N ARG A 379 4.42 -3.26 7.20
CA ARG A 379 5.26 -3.52 6.02
C ARG A 379 6.09 -2.30 5.59
N ILE A 380 5.49 -1.12 5.53
CA ILE A 380 6.20 0.12 5.16
C ILE A 380 7.22 0.50 6.24
N THR A 381 6.90 0.32 7.52
CA THR A 381 7.86 0.58 8.60
C THR A 381 9.04 -0.37 8.49
N GLU A 382 8.78 -1.66 8.27
CA GLU A 382 9.81 -2.69 8.07
C GLU A 382 10.71 -2.33 6.88
N LEU A 383 10.13 -1.89 5.76
CA LEU A 383 10.87 -1.36 4.61
C LEU A 383 11.77 -0.20 4.99
N MET A 384 11.22 0.82 5.64
CA MET A 384 12.00 1.98 6.04
C MET A 384 13.14 1.62 7.01
N THR A 385 12.93 0.68 7.93
CA THR A 385 13.99 0.22 8.84
C THR A 385 15.07 -0.54 8.08
N VAL A 386 14.70 -1.46 7.20
CA VAL A 386 15.65 -2.23 6.39
C VAL A 386 16.45 -1.32 5.47
N LEU A 387 15.80 -0.39 4.75
CA LEU A 387 16.50 0.58 3.90
C LEU A 387 17.49 1.43 4.70
N LYS A 388 17.09 1.91 5.89
CA LYS A 388 17.99 2.68 6.74
C LYS A 388 19.18 1.86 7.22
N GLU A 389 18.95 0.61 7.64
CA GLU A 389 20.01 -0.30 8.07
C GLU A 389 20.99 -0.61 6.93
N LEU A 390 20.47 -0.93 5.74
CA LEU A 390 21.27 -1.20 4.54
C LEU A 390 22.10 0.01 4.11
N ASN A 391 21.54 1.23 4.22
CA ASN A 391 22.27 2.48 3.95
C ASN A 391 23.38 2.72 4.98
N THR A 392 23.20 2.28 6.23
CA THR A 392 24.27 2.29 7.25
C THR A 392 25.25 1.11 7.15
N GLY A 393 25.08 0.21 6.16
CA GLY A 393 25.93 -0.96 5.97
C GLY A 393 25.58 -2.16 6.85
N LYS A 394 24.52 -2.09 7.66
CA LYS A 394 24.02 -3.20 8.46
C LYS A 394 23.02 -4.00 7.65
N TYR A 395 23.27 -5.28 7.47
CA TYR A 395 22.33 -6.18 6.81
C TYR A 395 22.20 -7.44 7.65
N GLU A 396 20.97 -7.90 7.85
CA GLU A 396 20.68 -9.11 8.59
C GLU A 396 20.24 -10.18 7.61
N ARG A 397 21.12 -11.16 7.39
CA ARG A 397 20.68 -12.37 6.72
C ARG A 397 20.25 -13.37 7.76
N THR A 398 19.02 -13.88 7.64
CA THR A 398 18.61 -15.08 8.37
C THR A 398 19.50 -16.21 7.86
N MET A 399 20.60 -16.47 8.56
CA MET A 399 21.51 -17.56 8.28
C MET A 399 20.65 -18.82 8.21
N VAL A 400 20.52 -19.41 7.02
CA VAL A 400 19.93 -20.74 6.92
C VAL A 400 20.88 -21.62 7.71
N SER A 401 20.38 -22.21 8.79
CA SER A 401 21.07 -23.18 9.62
C SER A 401 21.23 -24.49 8.83
N LEU A 402 22.05 -24.45 7.77
CA LEU A 402 22.50 -25.64 7.06
C LEU A 402 23.84 -26.02 7.68
N GLN A 403 23.72 -26.99 8.59
CA GLN A 403 24.73 -27.94 9.05
C GLN A 403 26.09 -27.41 9.56
N GLU A 404 26.51 -28.01 10.67
CA GLU A 404 27.74 -27.79 11.42
C GLU A 404 29.00 -28.11 10.59
N ARG A 405 29.33 -27.29 9.59
CA ARG A 405 30.68 -27.22 9.02
C ARG A 405 31.36 -26.00 9.60
N GLU A 406 32.43 -26.24 10.38
CA GLU A 406 33.37 -25.28 10.97
C GLU A 406 33.16 -23.82 10.53
N LYS A 407 32.26 -23.12 11.21
CA LYS A 407 32.04 -21.69 10.96
C LYS A 407 33.14 -20.91 11.65
N THR A 408 34.22 -20.60 10.95
CA THR A 408 34.97 -19.36 11.24
C THR A 408 33.95 -18.22 11.29
N ILE A 409 33.89 -17.51 12.41
CA ILE A 409 32.94 -16.40 12.61
C ILE A 409 33.39 -15.24 11.71
N LEU A 410 32.90 -15.24 10.47
CA LEU A 410 33.17 -14.20 9.49
C LEU A 410 32.22 -13.02 9.78
N VAL A 411 32.78 -11.93 10.33
CA VAL A 411 32.03 -10.70 10.57
C VAL A 411 32.01 -9.86 9.29
N PRO A 412 30.84 -9.48 8.76
CA PRO A 412 30.75 -8.58 7.62
C PRO A 412 31.45 -7.24 7.89
N GLY A 413 32.31 -6.81 6.98
CA GLY A 413 32.99 -5.51 7.04
C GLY A 413 34.21 -5.47 7.98
N SER A 414 34.75 -6.61 8.39
CA SER A 414 35.99 -6.67 9.18
C SER A 414 37.27 -6.38 8.39
N GLY A 415 37.23 -6.47 7.05
CA GLY A 415 38.37 -6.16 6.19
C GLY A 415 38.49 -4.66 5.86
N GLN A 416 39.70 -4.21 5.56
CA GLN A 416 39.98 -2.80 5.24
C GLN A 416 40.10 -2.59 3.72
N ILE A 417 39.47 -1.54 3.21
CA ILE A 417 39.61 -1.11 1.80
C ILE A 417 40.59 0.07 1.76
N ILE A 418 41.70 -0.11 1.08
CA ILE A 418 42.74 0.91 0.88
C ILE A 418 42.60 1.43 -0.56
N ASN A 419 42.31 2.72 -0.71
CA ASN A 419 42.24 3.31 -2.03
C ASN A 419 43.66 3.66 -2.50
N ARG A 420 44.13 3.01 -3.57
CA ARG A 420 45.41 3.31 -4.20
C ARG A 420 45.28 3.11 -5.71
N ASP A 421 45.71 4.12 -6.46
CA ASP A 421 45.67 4.06 -7.92
C ASP A 421 46.71 3.07 -8.47
N ASN A 422 46.47 2.59 -9.69
CA ASN A 422 47.36 1.73 -10.49
C ASN A 422 47.67 0.34 -9.90
N ILE A 423 47.00 -0.08 -8.83
CA ILE A 423 47.21 -1.39 -8.21
C ILE A 423 45.91 -1.98 -7.67
N ILE A 424 45.71 -3.28 -7.91
CA ILE A 424 44.67 -4.08 -7.27
C ILE A 424 45.39 -5.16 -6.48
N LYS A 425 45.30 -5.14 -5.14
CA LYS A 425 45.95 -6.12 -4.27
C LYS A 425 44.95 -6.68 -3.27
N PHE A 426 44.82 -8.00 -3.24
CA PHE A 426 44.19 -8.72 -2.15
C PHE A 426 45.30 -9.22 -1.22
N ASP A 427 45.19 -8.89 0.06
CA ASP A 427 46.15 -9.26 1.09
C ASP A 427 45.41 -10.03 2.19
N HIS A 428 45.71 -11.31 2.30
CA HIS A 428 45.09 -12.25 3.22
C HIS A 428 43.56 -12.17 3.34
N THR A 429 42.86 -12.09 2.20
CA THR A 429 41.41 -11.79 2.18
C THR A 429 40.57 -13.06 2.00
N PRO A 430 39.75 -13.48 3.00
CA PRO A 430 38.82 -14.59 2.80
C PRO A 430 37.68 -14.19 1.86
N LEU A 431 37.43 -15.01 0.84
CA LEU A 431 36.28 -14.84 -0.05
C LEU A 431 35.13 -15.71 0.44
N ALA A 432 34.07 -15.08 0.95
CA ALA A 432 32.86 -15.77 1.37
C ALA A 432 31.64 -15.24 0.63
N THR A 433 30.66 -16.11 0.43
CA THR A 433 29.34 -15.66 0.01
C THR A 433 28.67 -14.89 1.15
N PRO A 434 27.74 -13.98 0.84
CA PRO A 434 26.94 -13.35 1.87
C PRO A 434 25.94 -14.30 2.52
N ASN A 435 25.92 -15.59 2.15
CA ASN A 435 25.24 -16.67 2.90
C ASN A 435 26.11 -17.26 4.01
N GLY A 436 27.39 -16.86 4.11
CA GLY A 436 28.36 -17.41 5.06
C GLY A 436 29.14 -18.61 4.53
N ASP A 437 28.93 -19.02 3.27
CA ASP A 437 29.71 -20.10 2.66
C ASP A 437 31.09 -19.57 2.25
N LEU A 438 32.14 -20.11 2.87
CA LEU A 438 33.52 -19.77 2.55
C LEU A 438 33.91 -20.40 1.20
N LEU A 439 34.22 -19.56 0.20
CA LEU A 439 34.62 -19.97 -1.14
C LEU A 439 36.14 -20.15 -1.22
N ILE A 440 36.89 -19.18 -0.69
CA ILE A 440 38.35 -19.18 -0.63
C ILE A 440 38.76 -18.77 0.79
N ARG A 441 39.57 -19.59 1.45
CA ARG A 441 40.00 -19.35 2.84
C ARG A 441 40.91 -18.13 2.94
N ASP A 442 41.88 -18.06 2.04
CA ASP A 442 42.89 -17.01 2.04
C ASP A 442 43.25 -16.66 0.59
N LEU A 443 42.96 -15.42 0.18
CA LEU A 443 43.23 -14.93 -1.17
C LEU A 443 44.26 -13.80 -1.11
N THR A 444 45.42 -14.06 -1.70
CA THR A 444 46.52 -13.10 -1.79
C THR A 444 47.01 -13.01 -3.23
N PHE A 445 46.87 -11.84 -3.87
CA PHE A 445 47.42 -11.56 -5.20
C PHE A 445 47.55 -10.06 -5.46
N GLU A 446 48.41 -9.68 -6.41
CA GLU A 446 48.64 -8.30 -6.82
C GLU A 446 48.55 -8.19 -8.35
N VAL A 447 47.84 -7.18 -8.83
CA VAL A 447 47.73 -6.80 -10.24
C VAL A 447 48.11 -5.34 -10.39
N ARG A 448 49.13 -5.08 -11.21
CA ARG A 448 49.61 -3.73 -11.52
C ARG A 448 48.99 -3.21 -12.81
N SER A 449 48.88 -1.89 -12.90
CA SER A 449 48.47 -1.21 -14.14
C SER A 449 49.29 -1.68 -15.34
N GLY A 450 48.65 -1.84 -16.50
CA GLY A 450 49.24 -2.38 -17.73
C GLY A 450 49.30 -3.90 -17.82
N THR A 451 48.84 -4.64 -16.80
CA THR A 451 48.84 -6.11 -16.79
C THR A 451 47.46 -6.67 -17.11
N ASN A 452 47.36 -7.56 -18.10
CA ASN A 452 46.15 -8.32 -18.39
C ASN A 452 46.16 -9.63 -17.60
N VAL A 453 45.16 -9.83 -16.73
CA VAL A 453 45.06 -11.02 -15.89
C VAL A 453 43.80 -11.79 -16.25
N LEU A 454 43.96 -13.10 -16.50
CA LEU A 454 42.86 -14.02 -16.78
C LEU A 454 42.53 -14.85 -15.53
N VAL A 455 41.27 -14.81 -15.09
CA VAL A 455 40.79 -15.61 -13.95
C VAL A 455 40.01 -16.82 -14.47
N CYS A 456 40.60 -18.01 -14.36
CA CYS A 456 39.99 -19.28 -14.76
C CYS A 456 39.73 -20.21 -13.57
N GLY A 457 38.74 -21.10 -13.70
CA GLY A 457 38.41 -22.09 -12.68
C GLY A 457 37.05 -22.75 -12.92
N PRO A 458 36.68 -23.81 -12.17
CA PRO A 458 35.40 -24.50 -12.31
C PRO A 458 34.19 -23.60 -11.96
N ASN A 459 32.99 -23.97 -12.43
CA ASN A 459 31.78 -23.23 -12.07
C ASN A 459 31.52 -23.33 -10.57
N GLY A 460 31.18 -22.21 -9.93
CA GLY A 460 30.93 -22.16 -8.48
C GLY A 460 32.16 -21.91 -7.60
N CYS A 461 33.40 -21.88 -8.12
CA CYS A 461 34.60 -21.59 -7.31
C CYS A 461 34.75 -20.14 -6.82
N GLY A 462 33.81 -19.25 -7.16
CA GLY A 462 33.79 -17.87 -6.67
C GLY A 462 34.35 -16.80 -7.62
N LYS A 463 34.61 -17.10 -8.90
CA LYS A 463 35.07 -16.11 -9.90
C LYS A 463 34.20 -14.85 -9.93
N SER A 464 32.89 -14.99 -10.08
CA SER A 464 31.97 -13.84 -10.08
C SER A 464 31.87 -13.18 -8.70
N SER A 465 32.07 -13.94 -7.62
CA SER A 465 32.10 -13.42 -6.25
C SER A 465 33.30 -12.52 -6.00
N LEU A 466 34.47 -12.84 -6.58
CA LEU A 466 35.66 -12.00 -6.56
C LEU A 466 35.37 -10.60 -7.09
N PHE A 467 34.76 -10.53 -8.28
CA PHE A 467 34.38 -9.25 -8.89
C PHE A 467 33.30 -8.50 -8.09
N ARG A 468 32.41 -9.21 -7.39
CA ARG A 468 31.42 -8.59 -6.49
C ARG A 468 32.06 -7.97 -5.25
N VAL A 469 33.12 -8.58 -4.71
CA VAL A 469 33.90 -8.00 -3.61
C VAL A 469 34.72 -6.81 -4.11
N LEU A 470 35.38 -6.93 -5.27
CA LEU A 470 36.15 -5.85 -5.88
C LEU A 470 35.27 -4.62 -6.19
N GLY A 471 34.06 -4.85 -6.70
CA GLY A 471 33.04 -3.83 -6.97
C GLY A 471 32.28 -3.35 -5.73
N GLU A 472 32.68 -3.77 -4.53
CA GLU A 472 32.07 -3.39 -3.24
C GLU A 472 30.56 -3.70 -3.13
N LEU A 473 30.07 -4.63 -3.96
CA LEU A 473 28.71 -5.16 -3.89
C LEU A 473 28.57 -6.11 -2.71
N TRP A 474 29.63 -6.86 -2.42
CA TRP A 474 29.75 -7.76 -1.27
C TRP A 474 30.78 -7.20 -0.29
N PRO A 475 30.54 -7.30 1.03
CA PRO A 475 31.49 -6.82 2.03
C PRO A 475 32.66 -7.77 2.20
N LEU A 476 33.76 -7.23 2.72
CA LEU A 476 34.94 -7.99 3.12
C LEU A 476 34.70 -8.69 4.45
N PHE A 477 35.19 -9.92 4.59
CA PHE A 477 35.10 -10.71 5.83
C PHE A 477 36.44 -10.83 6.57
N GLY A 478 37.47 -10.15 6.07
CA GLY A 478 38.82 -10.06 6.65
C GLY A 478 39.82 -9.57 5.61
N GLY A 479 41.08 -9.38 6.00
CA GLY A 479 42.16 -8.98 5.10
C GLY A 479 42.09 -7.53 4.60
N ASN A 480 43.00 -7.18 3.70
CA ASN A 480 43.09 -5.85 3.10
C ASN A 480 42.89 -5.92 1.59
N LEU A 481 41.95 -5.12 1.07
CA LEU A 481 41.73 -4.93 -0.35
C LEU A 481 42.26 -3.55 -0.76
N THR A 482 43.32 -3.53 -1.55
CA THR A 482 43.82 -2.31 -2.20
C THR A 482 43.25 -2.20 -3.60
N LYS A 483 42.60 -1.08 -3.94
CA LYS A 483 42.07 -0.84 -5.29
C LYS A 483 41.97 0.65 -5.65
N PRO A 484 41.81 1.01 -6.93
CA PRO A 484 41.49 2.37 -7.34
C PRO A 484 40.14 2.87 -6.81
N GLU A 485 39.96 4.20 -6.80
CA GLU A 485 38.73 4.85 -6.36
C GLU A 485 37.49 4.49 -7.21
N ARG A 486 36.30 4.66 -6.62
CA ARG A 486 34.99 4.40 -7.22
C ARG A 486 34.74 5.36 -8.39
N GLY A 487 35.14 4.94 -9.59
CA GLY A 487 35.03 5.72 -10.83
C GLY A 487 36.10 5.35 -11.86
N LYS A 488 37.25 4.86 -11.40
CA LYS A 488 38.37 4.41 -12.25
C LYS A 488 38.28 2.94 -12.65
N LEU A 489 37.32 2.20 -12.10
CA LEU A 489 37.08 0.79 -12.39
C LEU A 489 35.76 0.64 -13.15
N PHE A 490 35.84 0.09 -14.36
CA PHE A 490 34.67 -0.24 -15.16
C PHE A 490 34.37 -1.75 -15.07
N TYR A 491 33.12 -2.09 -14.83
CA TYR A 491 32.66 -3.48 -14.71
C TYR A 491 31.69 -3.82 -15.83
N VAL A 492 31.97 -4.91 -16.53
CA VAL A 492 31.05 -5.47 -17.52
C VAL A 492 30.25 -6.61 -16.86
N PRO A 493 28.91 -6.52 -16.77
CA PRO A 493 28.11 -7.59 -16.20
C PRO A 493 28.10 -8.81 -17.12
N GLN A 494 28.01 -10.00 -16.53
CA GLN A 494 27.97 -11.28 -17.27
C GLN A 494 26.74 -11.39 -18.20
N HIS A 495 25.63 -10.75 -17.84
CA HIS A 495 24.44 -10.61 -18.68
C HIS A 495 24.25 -9.14 -19.01
N GLY A 496 24.07 -8.83 -20.30
CA GLY A 496 23.89 -7.46 -20.77
C GLY A 496 22.62 -6.82 -20.23
N ILE A 497 22.71 -5.54 -19.85
CA ILE A 497 21.56 -4.72 -19.47
C ILE A 497 20.92 -4.18 -20.75
N ARG A 498 19.69 -4.59 -21.04
CA ARG A 498 18.99 -4.25 -22.31
C ARG A 498 18.21 -2.93 -22.29
N THR A 499 18.07 -2.27 -21.14
CA THR A 499 17.08 -1.20 -20.92
C THR A 499 17.61 0.23 -21.00
N MET A 500 18.91 0.45 -21.18
CA MET A 500 19.43 1.81 -21.43
C MET A 500 19.23 2.16 -22.90
N LEU A 501 18.64 3.32 -23.18
CA LEU A 501 18.66 3.92 -24.52
C LEU A 501 20.11 3.91 -25.00
N LEU A 502 20.36 3.41 -26.22
CA LEU A 502 21.69 3.23 -26.79
C LEU A 502 22.56 4.50 -26.64
N HIS A 503 21.92 5.67 -26.71
CA HIS A 503 22.54 6.97 -26.52
C HIS A 503 23.20 7.15 -25.14
N ASP A 504 22.50 6.83 -24.04
CA ASP A 504 23.03 7.05 -22.67
C ASP A 504 24.08 6.01 -22.27
N ALA A 505 23.97 4.79 -22.81
CA ALA A 505 24.96 3.74 -22.60
C ALA A 505 26.28 4.05 -23.32
N VAL A 506 26.21 4.52 -24.57
CA VAL A 506 27.37 4.82 -25.40
C VAL A 506 28.01 6.17 -25.02
N PHE A 507 27.22 7.18 -24.66
CA PHE A 507 27.71 8.50 -24.26
C PHE A 507 28.50 8.47 -22.94
N ASN A 508 28.06 7.71 -21.92
CA ASN A 508 28.83 7.54 -20.69
C ASN A 508 30.13 6.76 -20.89
N LEU A 509 30.14 5.77 -21.81
CA LEU A 509 31.33 5.02 -22.19
C LEU A 509 32.33 5.90 -22.97
N LEU A 510 31.84 6.77 -23.84
CA LEU A 510 32.64 7.74 -24.58
C LEU A 510 33.21 8.84 -23.69
N LEU A 511 32.44 9.35 -22.72
CA LEU A 511 32.92 10.37 -21.78
C LEU A 511 34.04 9.87 -20.87
N THR A 512 33.99 8.59 -20.45
CA THR A 512 35.08 7.97 -19.69
C THR A 512 36.34 7.78 -20.55
N GLN A 513 36.19 7.44 -21.83
CA GLN A 513 37.32 7.35 -22.77
C GLN A 513 37.91 8.74 -23.13
N LEU A 514 37.10 9.80 -23.14
CA LEU A 514 37.54 11.16 -23.45
C LEU A 514 38.31 11.81 -22.30
N THR A 515 37.90 11.59 -21.05
CA THR A 515 38.60 12.10 -19.85
C THR A 515 39.99 11.46 -19.65
N GLU A 516 40.18 10.22 -20.08
CA GLU A 516 41.48 9.54 -20.08
C GLU A 516 42.47 10.11 -21.13
N LYS A 517 41.96 10.56 -22.29
CA LYS A 517 42.81 11.11 -23.36
C LYS A 517 43.29 12.54 -23.09
N GLU A 518 42.51 13.36 -22.38
CA GLU A 518 42.91 14.73 -22.03
C GLU A 518 43.98 14.78 -20.91
N THR A 519 44.12 13.73 -20.10
CA THR A 519 45.18 13.64 -19.08
C THR A 519 46.49 13.08 -19.63
N LEU A 520 46.44 12.26 -20.68
CA LEU A 520 47.62 11.68 -21.34
C LEU A 520 48.33 12.64 -22.33
N SER A 521 47.70 13.76 -22.72
CA SER A 521 48.28 14.74 -23.64
C SER A 521 49.23 15.76 -22.99
N MET A 522 49.37 15.78 -21.67
CA MET A 522 50.19 16.77 -20.94
C MET A 522 51.65 16.35 -20.64
N THR A 523 52.10 15.13 -21.01
CA THR A 523 53.42 14.62 -20.55
C THR A 523 54.28 13.90 -21.59
N LEU A 524 54.35 14.36 -22.85
CA LEU A 524 55.35 13.84 -23.80
C LEU A 524 55.94 14.92 -24.75
N PRO A 525 57.26 14.93 -25.02
CA PRO A 525 57.91 15.84 -25.98
C PRO A 525 57.76 15.36 -27.44
N PRO A 526 57.92 16.24 -28.46
CA PRO A 526 57.63 15.92 -29.86
C PRO A 526 58.73 15.04 -30.47
N PRO A 527 58.41 13.98 -31.26
CA PRO A 527 57.89 14.16 -32.62
C PRO A 527 56.89 13.07 -33.07
N TYR A 528 55.60 13.39 -33.18
CA TYR A 528 54.64 12.53 -33.88
C TYR A 528 53.42 13.34 -34.36
N GLU A 529 53.68 14.33 -35.20
CA GLU A 529 52.65 15.06 -35.98
C GLU A 529 52.03 14.21 -37.10
N SER A 530 52.45 12.96 -37.29
CA SER A 530 52.03 12.14 -38.43
C SER A 530 50.80 11.26 -38.15
N TRP A 531 50.36 11.09 -36.89
CA TRP A 531 49.21 10.23 -36.56
C TRP A 531 47.88 10.97 -36.40
N CYS A 532 47.88 12.30 -36.22
CA CYS A 532 46.66 13.09 -36.07
C CYS A 532 45.89 13.37 -37.38
N ARG A 533 46.36 12.87 -38.53
CA ARG A 533 45.74 13.14 -39.84
C ARG A 533 44.68 12.12 -40.29
N VAL A 534 44.46 11.02 -39.56
CA VAL A 534 43.59 9.91 -40.02
C VAL A 534 42.16 9.93 -39.44
N PHE A 535 41.86 10.73 -38.42
CA PHE A 535 40.50 10.79 -37.85
C PHE A 535 39.94 12.22 -37.84
N ARG A 536 39.61 12.74 -39.03
CA ARG A 536 38.71 13.90 -39.15
C ARG A 536 37.26 13.42 -39.22
N PHE A 537 36.56 13.61 -38.10
CA PHE A 537 35.12 13.46 -37.92
C PHE A 537 34.37 14.45 -38.83
N GLN A 538 34.15 14.11 -40.11
CA GLN A 538 33.34 14.95 -41.00
C GLN A 538 32.40 14.14 -41.93
N SER A 539 32.40 12.80 -41.83
CA SER A 539 31.57 11.92 -42.67
C SER A 539 30.35 11.32 -41.95
N LEU A 540 30.30 11.30 -40.61
CA LEU A 540 29.23 10.62 -39.87
C LEU A 540 28.00 11.49 -39.56
N SER A 541 28.15 12.82 -39.43
CA SER A 541 26.99 13.70 -39.20
C SER A 541 26.08 13.79 -40.44
N ASN A 542 26.65 13.80 -41.64
CA ASN A 542 25.89 13.89 -42.89
C ASN A 542 25.23 12.57 -43.30
N MET A 543 25.73 11.43 -42.83
CA MET A 543 25.11 10.12 -43.10
C MET A 543 23.88 9.91 -42.20
N PHE A 544 23.99 10.23 -40.91
CA PHE A 544 22.87 10.11 -39.96
C PHE A 544 21.73 11.10 -40.23
N LEU A 545 22.03 12.32 -40.68
CA LEU A 545 20.99 13.30 -41.06
C LEU A 545 20.24 12.92 -42.34
N LYS A 546 20.84 12.09 -43.22
CA LYS A 546 20.22 11.65 -44.48
C LYS A 546 19.30 10.45 -44.26
N ASP A 547 19.71 9.50 -43.42
CA ASP A 547 18.89 8.33 -43.08
C ASP A 547 17.70 8.69 -42.21
N MET A 548 17.85 9.63 -41.26
CA MET A 548 16.73 10.10 -40.44
C MET A 548 15.69 10.88 -41.25
N ARG A 549 16.08 11.52 -42.36
CA ARG A 549 15.14 12.19 -43.29
C ARG A 549 14.37 11.19 -44.16
N LEU A 550 15.00 10.09 -44.58
CA LEU A 550 14.35 9.03 -45.35
C LEU A 550 13.34 8.24 -44.51
N ASP A 551 13.68 7.92 -43.26
CA ASP A 551 12.77 7.19 -42.36
C ASP A 551 11.56 8.05 -41.95
N LEU A 552 11.72 9.36 -41.77
CA LEU A 552 10.59 10.25 -41.47
C LEU A 552 9.64 10.37 -42.67
N THR A 553 10.15 10.40 -43.90
CA THR A 553 9.29 10.44 -45.11
C THR A 553 8.60 9.10 -45.33
N LEU A 554 9.27 7.96 -45.16
CA LEU A 554 8.66 6.63 -45.25
C LEU A 554 7.59 6.40 -44.17
N HIS A 555 7.81 6.86 -42.94
CA HIS A 555 6.81 6.74 -41.87
C HIS A 555 5.59 7.66 -42.07
N LEU A 556 5.78 8.86 -42.61
CA LEU A 556 4.69 9.79 -42.93
C LEU A 556 3.84 9.28 -44.11
N THR A 557 4.45 8.63 -45.12
CA THR A 557 3.70 8.08 -46.26
C THR A 557 2.92 6.81 -45.92
N LYS A 558 3.42 6.01 -44.96
CA LYS A 558 2.68 4.85 -44.40
C LYS A 558 1.52 5.27 -43.49
N TRP A 559 1.64 6.40 -42.79
CA TRP A 559 0.57 6.92 -41.93
C TRP A 559 -0.58 7.57 -42.70
N THR A 560 -0.31 8.20 -43.85
CA THR A 560 -1.37 8.78 -44.71
C THR A 560 -2.15 7.72 -45.50
N THR A 561 -1.51 6.62 -45.90
CA THR A 561 -2.18 5.50 -46.60
C THR A 561 -3.05 4.65 -45.67
N LEU A 562 -2.67 4.47 -44.40
CA LEU A 562 -3.49 3.74 -43.41
C LEU A 562 -4.73 4.51 -42.95
N LYS A 563 -4.76 5.84 -43.08
CA LYS A 563 -5.91 6.67 -42.66
C LYS A 563 -7.03 6.75 -43.71
N TYR A 564 -6.75 6.40 -44.97
CA TYR A 564 -7.76 6.38 -46.05
C TYR A 564 -8.43 5.02 -46.24
N SER A 565 -7.86 3.93 -45.71
CA SER A 565 -8.44 2.58 -45.84
C SER A 565 -9.47 2.22 -44.75
N SER A 566 -9.64 3.05 -43.72
CA SER A 566 -10.55 2.78 -42.58
C SER A 566 -11.83 3.62 -42.59
N SER A 567 -12.20 4.22 -43.74
CA SER A 567 -13.42 5.04 -43.90
C SER A 567 -14.48 4.43 -44.83
N GLU A 568 -14.31 3.18 -45.29
CA GLU A 568 -15.27 2.50 -46.19
C GLU A 568 -15.85 1.18 -45.63
N ALA A 569 -15.77 0.93 -44.33
CA ALA A 569 -16.45 -0.22 -43.73
C ALA A 569 -16.90 0.06 -42.28
N LEU A 570 -17.94 0.87 -42.13
CA LEU A 570 -19.05 0.82 -41.14
C LEU A 570 -19.76 2.17 -41.07
#